data_AF-A0A7C1F717-F1
#
_entry.id   AF-A0A7C1F717-F1
#
_cell.length_a   1.000
_cell.length_b   1.000
_cell.length_c   1.000
_cell.angle_alpha   90.00
_cell.angle_beta   90.00
_cell.angle_gamma   90.00
#
_symmetry.space_group_name_H-M   'P 1'
#
loop_
_entity.id
_entity.type
_entity.pdbx_description
1 polymer ?
#
loop_
_entity_poly.entity_id
_entity_poly.type
_entity_poly.pdbx_seq_one_letter_code
_entity_poly.pdbx_strand_id
1 'polypeptide(L)'
;MPDPIPHEIFISYRRADHGDFVDRIRDWLVNQYGHDKVFIDSESIPLFVAFDEFIEEHITIADAVIVIIGPRWVELMQERVSSGEEDYVLFEVSTALRLNKAIAPILIKGGIMPKAAELPENLRSLSRINAPSLDSGNTFSANIEKIINGIENVLRRRNSPAIQTNSIVSGTQIDLQNARLLSDLTTKSPTTSRGLNRFLENLFDRLKILNPNLEGKEGDELLVTALNATIPFLAEYYQVVEALSGSDMSVSVSALTKFFEKILAEYQPPQGFSGAFNDAQFDFFKFLGHELFVGTVAIFIREEKWDFIGELLAQQLYVPNHSNGDLISFDEISDFVWWLRYRNDRLQARRVSIHADMLNERYTKSPLMEFVVFQDFIDADYFLYLRGEIDRAGDSFSIEWRAWSVLYMKRIPQFLVRAISVRYAHRVAIGLGLREIEELKQRLEIYRYGIAKLYRSSSSFFRLPTIDIDQIGTKP
;
A
#
# COMPACT_ATOMS: atom_id res chain seq x y z
N MET A 1 37.71 -1.50 -16.79
CA MET A 1 36.62 -0.74 -16.12
C MET A 1 35.52 -1.75 -15.84
N PRO A 2 34.75 -1.65 -14.74
CA PRO A 2 33.54 -2.46 -14.62
C PRO A 2 32.66 -2.17 -15.84
N ASP A 3 32.09 -3.21 -16.45
CA ASP A 3 31.17 -3.06 -17.58
C ASP A 3 30.03 -2.10 -17.18
N PRO A 4 29.61 -1.18 -18.07
CA PRO A 4 28.49 -0.29 -17.77
C PRO A 4 27.25 -1.14 -17.47
N ILE A 5 26.60 -0.85 -16.35
CA ILE A 5 25.30 -1.43 -16.02
C ILE A 5 24.34 -0.91 -17.11
N PRO A 6 23.71 -1.79 -17.91
CA PRO A 6 22.88 -1.32 -19.01
C PRO A 6 21.60 -0.73 -18.42
N HIS A 7 21.48 0.60 -18.50
CA HIS A 7 20.30 1.34 -18.06
C HIS A 7 19.46 1.79 -19.25
N GLU A 8 18.14 1.59 -19.16
CA GLU A 8 17.19 2.10 -20.15
C GLU A 8 16.90 3.58 -19.87
N ILE A 9 17.17 4.45 -20.83
CA ILE A 9 17.05 5.90 -20.69
C ILE A 9 16.01 6.43 -21.67
N PHE A 10 15.02 7.17 -21.16
CA PHE A 10 14.05 7.89 -21.97
C PHE A 10 14.38 9.39 -21.95
N ILE A 11 14.44 10.04 -23.12
CA ILE A 11 14.66 11.48 -23.25
C ILE A 11 13.37 12.17 -23.70
N SER A 12 12.78 12.94 -22.79
CA SER A 12 11.65 13.83 -23.06
C SER A 12 12.15 15.25 -23.32
N TYR A 13 11.80 15.84 -24.47
CA TYR A 13 12.19 17.20 -24.82
C TYR A 13 11.19 17.86 -25.75
N ARG A 14 11.14 19.20 -25.72
CA ARG A 14 10.37 19.97 -26.70
C ARG A 14 11.23 20.19 -27.94
N ARG A 15 10.76 19.74 -29.11
CA ARG A 15 11.47 19.90 -30.39
C ARG A 15 11.81 21.36 -30.73
N ALA A 16 10.99 22.31 -30.27
CA ALA A 16 11.22 23.73 -30.45
C ALA A 16 12.33 24.31 -29.53
N ASP A 17 12.78 23.58 -28.51
CA ASP A 17 13.85 23.97 -27.59
C ASP A 17 15.19 23.30 -27.99
N HIS A 18 15.83 23.84 -29.04
CA HIS A 18 17.21 23.49 -29.43
C HIS A 18 17.47 21.98 -29.69
N GLY A 19 16.72 21.35 -30.60
CA GLY A 19 16.89 19.93 -30.98
C GLY A 19 18.33 19.49 -31.24
N ASP A 20 19.13 20.26 -31.99
CA ASP A 20 20.55 19.94 -32.25
C ASP A 20 21.39 19.79 -30.96
N PHE A 21 21.04 20.54 -29.91
CA PHE A 21 21.73 20.43 -28.63
C PHE A 21 21.28 19.19 -27.84
N VAL A 22 20.01 18.79 -27.99
CA VAL A 22 19.48 17.55 -27.43
C VAL A 22 20.10 16.34 -28.10
N ASP A 23 20.25 16.35 -29.43
CA ASP A 23 20.96 15.29 -30.16
C ASP A 23 22.39 15.11 -29.65
N ARG A 24 23.10 16.22 -29.38
CA ARG A 24 24.43 16.16 -28.77
C ARG A 24 24.41 15.53 -27.37
N ILE A 25 23.39 15.78 -26.56
CA ILE A 25 23.23 15.13 -25.25
C ILE A 25 22.95 13.64 -25.46
N ARG A 26 22.08 13.28 -26.42
CA ARG A 26 21.77 11.90 -26.80
C ARG A 26 23.03 11.13 -27.19
N ASP A 27 23.90 11.70 -28.01
CA ASP A 27 25.14 11.04 -28.44
C ASP A 27 26.04 10.65 -27.24
N TRP A 28 26.10 11.52 -26.22
CA TRP A 28 26.84 11.21 -24.99
C TRP A 28 26.17 10.09 -24.20
N LEU A 29 24.85 10.09 -24.07
CA LEU A 29 24.10 9.03 -23.40
C LEU A 29 24.23 7.70 -24.16
N VAL A 30 24.11 7.72 -25.48
CA VAL A 30 24.30 6.54 -26.36
C VAL A 30 25.71 5.97 -26.20
N ASN A 31 26.72 6.81 -26.10
CA ASN A 31 28.10 6.36 -25.87
C ASN A 31 28.28 5.68 -24.49
N GLN A 32 27.44 6.01 -23.50
CA GLN A 32 27.52 5.41 -22.16
C GLN A 32 26.64 4.16 -22.02
N TYR A 33 25.41 4.20 -22.53
CA TYR A 33 24.37 3.19 -22.29
C TYR A 33 24.15 2.23 -23.48
N GLY A 34 24.59 2.62 -24.66
CA GLY A 34 24.32 1.91 -25.91
C GLY A 34 23.13 2.50 -26.67
N HIS A 35 23.15 2.34 -27.99
CA HIS A 35 22.14 2.92 -28.88
C HIS A 35 20.72 2.38 -28.57
N ASP A 36 20.59 1.06 -28.41
CA ASP A 36 19.30 0.39 -28.18
C ASP A 36 18.71 0.64 -26.78
N LYS A 37 19.40 1.43 -25.94
CA LYS A 37 19.05 1.72 -24.55
C LYS A 37 18.71 3.17 -24.30
N VAL A 38 18.83 4.03 -25.31
CA VAL A 38 18.53 5.46 -25.19
C VAL A 38 17.43 5.80 -26.18
N PHE A 39 16.21 5.88 -25.67
CA PHE A 39 15.03 6.24 -26.44
C PHE A 39 14.77 7.74 -26.38
N ILE A 40 14.36 8.33 -27.51
CA ILE A 40 14.00 9.74 -27.61
C ILE A 40 12.67 9.87 -28.35
N ASP A 41 11.78 10.75 -27.89
CA ASP A 41 10.43 11.00 -28.47
C ASP A 41 10.42 11.57 -29.90
N SER A 42 11.58 11.62 -30.56
CA SER A 42 11.69 11.89 -32.00
C SER A 42 11.99 10.67 -32.84
N GLU A 43 12.10 9.48 -32.24
CA GLU A 43 12.24 8.23 -32.99
C GLU A 43 10.94 7.82 -33.66
N SER A 44 11.07 7.21 -34.85
CA SER A 44 9.94 6.82 -35.69
C SER A 44 9.10 5.76 -34.97
N ILE A 45 7.91 6.15 -34.51
CA ILE A 45 6.93 5.21 -33.96
C ILE A 45 6.56 4.20 -35.06
N PRO A 46 6.55 2.89 -34.75
CA PRO A 46 6.19 1.87 -35.72
C PRO A 46 4.80 2.12 -36.32
N LEU A 47 4.64 1.77 -37.61
CA LEU A 47 3.33 1.84 -38.25
C LEU A 47 2.32 0.96 -37.51
N PHE A 48 1.08 1.46 -37.40
CA PHE A 48 -0.07 0.77 -36.77
C PHE A 48 -0.03 0.62 -35.24
N VAL A 49 0.84 1.35 -34.55
CA VAL A 49 0.87 1.40 -33.07
C VAL A 49 0.26 2.71 -32.57
N ALA A 50 -0.53 2.64 -31.50
CA ALA A 50 -1.02 3.84 -30.82
C ALA A 50 0.15 4.59 -30.15
N PHE A 51 0.23 5.90 -30.38
CA PHE A 51 1.35 6.74 -29.94
C PHE A 51 1.54 6.66 -28.42
N ASP A 52 0.45 6.86 -27.68
CA ASP A 52 0.38 6.88 -26.23
C ASP A 52 0.78 5.53 -25.61
N GLU A 53 0.27 4.42 -26.16
CA GLU A 53 0.65 3.07 -25.72
C GLU A 53 2.15 2.80 -25.93
N PHE A 54 2.70 3.20 -27.08
CA PHE A 54 4.11 3.00 -27.40
C PHE A 54 5.05 3.79 -26.47
N ILE A 55 4.71 5.06 -26.23
CA ILE A 55 5.49 5.93 -25.35
C ILE A 55 5.38 5.48 -23.89
N GLU A 56 4.19 5.07 -23.44
CA GLU A 56 4.01 4.52 -22.10
C GLU A 56 4.81 3.23 -21.88
N GLU A 57 4.89 2.33 -22.88
CA GLU A 57 5.75 1.14 -22.82
C GLU A 57 7.23 1.51 -22.64
N HIS A 58 7.73 2.47 -23.43
CA HIS A 58 9.13 2.91 -23.37
C HIS A 58 9.46 3.61 -22.04
N ILE A 59 8.54 4.41 -21.50
CA ILE A 59 8.69 4.99 -20.16
C ILE A 59 8.65 3.87 -19.10
N THR A 60 7.80 2.86 -19.27
CA THR A 60 7.64 1.74 -18.34
C THR A 60 8.91 0.89 -18.24
N ILE A 61 9.67 0.72 -19.33
CA ILE A 61 10.96 0.02 -19.30
C ILE A 61 12.12 0.91 -18.84
N ALA A 62 12.01 2.24 -19.01
CA ALA A 62 13.07 3.17 -18.65
C ALA A 62 13.41 3.14 -17.15
N ASP A 63 14.70 3.09 -16.83
CA ASP A 63 15.25 3.28 -15.49
C ASP A 63 15.23 4.76 -15.09
N ALA A 64 15.53 5.65 -16.05
CA ALA A 64 15.48 7.09 -15.88
C ALA A 64 14.79 7.81 -17.05
N VAL A 65 14.07 8.87 -16.72
CA VAL A 65 13.46 9.80 -17.67
C VAL A 65 14.17 11.14 -17.57
N ILE A 66 14.94 11.48 -18.60
CA ILE A 66 15.66 12.74 -18.72
C ILE A 66 14.72 13.78 -19.31
N VAL A 67 14.45 14.85 -18.57
CA VAL A 67 13.55 15.93 -19.01
C VAL A 67 14.38 17.12 -19.40
N ILE A 68 14.47 17.41 -20.70
CA ILE A 68 15.22 18.56 -21.19
C ILE A 68 14.34 19.81 -21.12
N ILE A 69 14.79 20.80 -20.35
CA ILE A 69 14.07 22.04 -20.10
C ILE A 69 14.83 23.20 -20.74
N GLY A 70 14.33 23.66 -21.88
CA GLY A 70 14.81 24.86 -22.57
C GLY A 70 14.12 26.14 -22.10
N PRO A 71 14.54 27.30 -22.63
CA PRO A 71 14.03 28.61 -22.22
C PRO A 71 12.54 28.80 -22.52
N ARG A 72 11.98 28.10 -23.53
CA ARG A 72 10.56 28.24 -23.91
C ARG A 72 9.69 27.10 -23.37
N TRP A 73 10.22 26.26 -22.49
CA TRP A 73 9.53 25.02 -22.09
C TRP A 73 8.14 25.27 -21.48
N VAL A 74 8.02 26.26 -20.59
CA VAL A 74 6.74 26.61 -19.93
C VAL A 74 5.80 27.35 -20.88
N GLU A 75 6.33 28.28 -21.68
CA GLU A 75 5.56 29.03 -22.68
C GLU A 75 4.87 28.08 -23.66
N LEU A 76 5.62 27.14 -24.25
CA LEU A 76 5.11 26.17 -25.20
C LEU A 76 4.08 25.21 -24.58
N MET A 77 4.28 24.85 -23.30
CA MET A 77 3.31 24.05 -22.55
C MET A 77 1.98 24.79 -22.39
N GLN A 78 2.05 26.04 -21.97
CA GLN A 78 0.86 26.87 -21.74
C GLN A 78 0.12 27.15 -23.06
N GLU A 79 0.84 27.40 -24.15
CA GLU A 79 0.25 27.55 -25.49
C GLU A 79 -0.56 26.31 -25.87
N ARG A 80 0.01 25.10 -25.73
CA ARG A 80 -0.66 23.82 -26.04
C ARG A 80 -1.88 23.57 -25.16
N VAL A 81 -1.74 23.77 -23.85
CA VAL A 81 -2.85 23.61 -22.90
C VAL A 81 -3.98 24.59 -23.22
N SER A 82 -3.64 25.84 -23.59
CA SER A 82 -4.62 26.87 -23.93
C SER A 82 -5.31 26.64 -25.27
N SER A 83 -4.61 26.03 -26.24
CA SER A 83 -5.20 25.67 -27.54
C SER A 83 -6.03 24.39 -27.50
N GLY A 84 -5.95 23.62 -26.41
CA GLY A 84 -6.60 22.31 -26.27
C GLY A 84 -5.93 21.22 -27.09
N GLU A 85 -4.72 21.46 -27.61
CA GLU A 85 -3.92 20.47 -28.30
C GLU A 85 -3.22 19.55 -27.31
N GLU A 86 -2.98 18.29 -27.70
CA GLU A 86 -2.19 17.36 -26.90
C GLU A 86 -0.74 17.86 -26.76
N ASP A 87 -0.22 17.78 -25.54
CA ASP A 87 1.18 18.05 -25.23
C ASP A 87 1.86 16.75 -24.81
N TYR A 88 2.58 16.13 -25.74
CA TYR A 88 3.24 14.84 -25.52
C TYR A 88 4.30 14.90 -24.42
N VAL A 89 5.05 16.01 -24.31
CA VAL A 89 6.01 16.19 -23.23
C VAL A 89 5.31 16.25 -21.87
N LEU A 90 4.11 16.84 -21.80
CA LEU A 90 3.29 16.80 -20.59
C LEU A 90 2.84 15.37 -20.28
N PHE A 91 2.34 14.63 -21.27
CA PHE A 91 1.94 13.23 -21.14
C PHE A 91 3.09 12.37 -20.59
N GLU A 92 4.26 12.41 -21.25
CA GLU A 92 5.46 11.66 -20.87
C GLU A 92 5.90 11.93 -19.43
N VAL A 93 6.05 13.21 -19.08
CA VAL A 93 6.50 13.60 -17.73
C VAL A 93 5.45 13.21 -16.69
N SER A 94 4.17 13.34 -17.00
CA SER A 94 3.09 12.90 -16.11
C SER A 94 3.09 11.38 -15.90
N THR A 95 3.34 10.60 -16.96
CA THR A 95 3.44 9.14 -16.92
C THR A 95 4.67 8.71 -16.14
N ALA A 96 5.83 9.34 -16.36
CA ALA A 96 7.05 9.10 -15.60
C ALA A 96 6.86 9.38 -14.09
N LEU A 97 6.15 10.47 -13.75
CA LEU A 97 5.80 10.80 -12.37
C LEU A 97 4.85 9.78 -11.76
N ARG A 98 3.80 9.38 -12.50
CA ARG A 98 2.82 8.36 -12.10
C ARG A 98 3.49 7.02 -11.82
N LEU A 99 4.42 6.62 -12.66
CA LEU A 99 5.18 5.36 -12.57
C LEU A 99 6.39 5.46 -11.62
N ASN A 100 6.57 6.57 -10.90
CA ASN A 100 7.67 6.81 -9.96
C ASN A 100 9.05 6.49 -10.59
N LYS A 101 9.29 6.96 -11.81
CA LYS A 101 10.58 6.82 -12.51
C LYS A 101 11.65 7.74 -11.93
N ALA A 102 12.93 7.44 -12.19
CA ALA A 102 14.01 8.36 -11.85
C ALA A 102 13.98 9.55 -12.83
N ILE A 103 13.38 10.66 -12.42
CA ILE A 103 13.29 11.85 -13.27
C ILE A 103 14.53 12.72 -13.09
N ALA A 104 15.22 12.99 -14.19
CA ALA A 104 16.46 13.76 -14.25
C ALA A 104 16.27 15.01 -15.15
N PRO A 105 15.80 16.14 -14.60
CA PRO A 105 15.68 17.36 -15.38
C PRO A 105 17.06 17.95 -15.70
N ILE A 106 17.26 18.40 -16.95
CA ILE A 106 18.47 19.10 -17.39
C ILE A 106 18.06 20.44 -17.99
N LEU A 107 18.57 21.53 -17.42
CA LEU A 107 18.31 22.88 -17.93
C LEU A 107 19.31 23.20 -19.04
N ILE A 108 18.83 23.55 -20.23
CA ILE A 108 19.71 23.84 -21.38
C ILE A 108 19.56 25.28 -21.84
N LYS A 109 20.65 25.89 -22.32
CA LYS A 109 20.63 27.17 -23.06
C LYS A 109 19.90 28.30 -22.31
N GLY A 110 20.13 28.41 -21.00
CA GLY A 110 19.46 29.40 -20.14
C GLY A 110 18.02 29.04 -19.73
N GLY A 111 17.60 27.79 -19.93
CA GLY A 111 16.37 27.25 -19.36
C GLY A 111 16.32 27.38 -17.84
N ILE A 112 15.12 27.58 -17.30
CA ILE A 112 14.88 27.77 -15.87
C ILE A 112 13.88 26.71 -15.42
N MET A 113 14.09 26.19 -14.21
CA MET A 113 13.17 25.23 -13.63
C MET A 113 11.76 25.85 -13.42
N PRO A 114 10.69 25.22 -13.95
CA PRO A 114 9.33 25.74 -13.77
C PRO A 114 8.92 25.75 -12.29
N LYS A 115 8.17 26.78 -11.87
CA LYS A 115 7.57 26.82 -10.53
C LYS A 115 6.31 25.96 -10.48
N ALA A 116 5.99 25.43 -9.30
CA ALA A 116 4.78 24.61 -9.11
C ALA A 116 3.47 25.30 -9.54
N ALA A 117 3.39 26.63 -9.45
CA ALA A 117 2.21 27.40 -9.87
C ALA A 117 2.08 27.54 -11.39
N GLU A 118 3.18 27.34 -12.14
CA GLU A 118 3.23 27.41 -13.60
C GLU A 118 2.94 26.05 -14.24
N LEU A 119 2.80 24.99 -13.42
CA LEU A 119 2.60 23.61 -13.85
C LEU A 119 1.18 23.11 -13.54
N PRO A 120 0.60 22.27 -14.42
CA PRO A 120 -0.58 21.48 -14.11
C PRO A 120 -0.41 20.61 -12.86
N GLU A 121 -1.50 20.25 -12.20
CA GLU A 121 -1.49 19.57 -10.89
C GLU A 121 -0.64 18.29 -10.90
N ASN A 122 -0.78 17.48 -11.95
CA ASN A 122 -0.06 16.22 -12.15
C ASN A 122 1.46 16.38 -12.41
N LEU A 123 1.96 17.59 -12.68
CA LEU A 123 3.38 17.87 -12.91
C LEU A 123 4.04 18.67 -11.77
N ARG A 124 3.29 19.16 -10.78
CA ARG A 124 3.83 20.08 -9.75
C ARG A 124 5.05 19.52 -9.00
N SER A 125 5.11 18.19 -8.83
CA SER A 125 6.24 17.50 -8.20
C SER A 125 7.55 17.65 -8.97
N LEU A 126 7.52 17.85 -10.30
CA LEU A 126 8.71 18.12 -11.13
C LEU A 126 9.49 19.32 -10.57
N SER A 127 8.81 20.40 -10.20
CA SER A 127 9.43 21.64 -9.67
C SER A 127 10.26 21.44 -8.38
N ARG A 128 10.12 20.30 -7.71
CA ARG A 128 10.85 19.96 -6.48
C ARG A 128 12.17 19.24 -6.75
N ILE A 129 12.43 18.87 -8.01
CA ILE A 129 13.64 18.14 -8.41
C ILE A 129 14.76 19.14 -8.71
N ASN A 130 15.95 18.90 -8.16
CA ASN A 130 17.12 19.71 -8.45
C ASN A 130 17.64 19.41 -9.87
N ALA A 131 17.88 20.45 -10.67
CA ALA A 131 18.23 20.34 -12.08
C ALA A 131 19.58 21.01 -12.37
N PRO A 132 20.60 20.28 -12.87
CA PRO A 132 21.83 20.91 -13.35
C PRO A 132 21.58 21.70 -14.63
N SER A 133 22.36 22.77 -14.82
CA SER A 133 22.40 23.51 -16.09
C SER A 133 23.54 23.00 -16.97
N LEU A 134 23.26 22.84 -18.26
CA LEU A 134 24.21 22.40 -19.27
C LEU A 134 24.25 23.41 -20.43
N ASP A 135 25.37 24.13 -20.48
CA ASP A 135 25.64 25.13 -21.51
C ASP A 135 26.62 24.64 -22.58
N SER A 136 26.57 25.29 -23.73
CA SER A 136 27.57 25.09 -24.78
C SER A 136 28.90 25.77 -24.43
N GLY A 137 30.01 25.15 -24.80
CA GLY A 137 31.35 25.74 -24.65
C GLY A 137 32.38 24.73 -24.19
N ASN A 138 33.54 25.25 -23.77
CA ASN A 138 34.72 24.44 -23.44
C ASN A 138 34.52 23.52 -22.22
N THR A 139 33.53 23.79 -21.37
CA THR A 139 33.21 22.98 -20.18
C THR A 139 32.11 21.94 -20.42
N PHE A 140 31.55 21.87 -21.63
CA PHE A 140 30.44 20.97 -21.95
C PHE A 140 30.74 19.52 -21.55
N SER A 141 31.87 18.97 -22.01
CA SER A 141 32.24 17.57 -21.77
C SER A 141 32.35 17.25 -20.27
N ALA A 142 33.01 18.12 -19.50
CA ALA A 142 33.14 17.95 -18.06
C ALA A 142 31.79 18.06 -17.32
N ASN A 143 30.88 18.90 -17.81
CA ASN A 143 29.56 19.08 -17.19
C ASN A 143 28.61 17.92 -17.54
N ILE A 144 28.57 17.45 -18.79
CA ILE A 144 27.74 16.31 -19.16
C ILE A 144 28.21 15.03 -18.46
N GLU A 145 29.52 14.81 -18.31
CA GLU A 145 30.06 13.70 -17.51
C GLU A 145 29.61 13.78 -16.04
N LYS A 146 29.61 14.97 -15.43
CA LYS A 146 29.08 15.15 -14.06
C LYS A 146 27.58 14.86 -13.97
N ILE A 147 26.81 15.26 -14.97
CA ILE A 147 25.37 15.01 -15.04
C ILE A 147 25.11 13.51 -15.14
N ILE A 148 25.79 12.83 -16.07
CA ILE A 148 25.69 11.37 -16.24
C ILE A 148 26.07 10.65 -14.94
N ASN A 149 27.18 11.04 -14.30
CA ASN A 149 27.54 10.49 -12.99
C ASN A 149 26.49 10.79 -11.91
N GLY A 150 25.81 11.93 -11.98
CA GLY A 150 24.67 12.26 -11.12
C GLY A 150 23.49 11.31 -11.33
N ILE A 151 23.15 11.04 -12.59
CA ILE A 151 22.11 10.07 -12.99
C ILE A 151 22.48 8.68 -12.49
N GLU A 152 23.72 8.23 -12.74
CA GLU A 152 24.24 6.95 -12.24
C GLU A 152 24.15 6.84 -10.72
N ASN A 153 24.44 7.91 -9.98
CA ASN A 153 24.31 7.88 -8.53
C ASN A 153 22.85 7.80 -8.07
N VAL A 154 21.91 8.44 -8.79
CA VAL A 154 20.47 8.31 -8.52
C VAL A 154 20.02 6.88 -8.81
N LEU A 155 20.38 6.33 -9.97
CA LEU A 155 20.06 4.97 -10.38
C LEU A 155 20.68 3.95 -9.44
N ARG A 156 21.95 4.09 -9.09
CA ARG A 156 22.64 3.24 -8.10
C ARG A 156 22.04 3.34 -6.71
N ARG A 157 21.59 4.52 -6.27
CA ARG A 157 20.86 4.65 -5.00
C ARG A 157 19.54 3.89 -5.07
N ARG A 158 18.76 4.10 -6.13
CA ARG A 158 17.51 3.35 -6.38
C ARG A 158 17.75 1.83 -6.47
N ASN A 159 18.92 1.44 -6.98
CA ASN A 159 19.37 0.06 -7.11
C ASN A 159 20.27 -0.43 -5.95
N SER A 160 20.48 0.35 -4.89
CA SER A 160 21.28 -0.10 -3.73
C SER A 160 20.44 -1.03 -2.88
N PRO A 161 20.96 -2.09 -2.23
CA PRO A 161 20.16 -3.07 -1.48
C PRO A 161 19.20 -2.49 -0.41
N ALA A 162 19.39 -1.24 0.03
CA ALA A 162 18.46 -0.51 0.89
C ALA A 162 17.23 0.09 0.14
N ILE A 163 17.25 0.16 -1.20
CA ILE A 163 16.19 0.64 -2.10
C ILE A 163 15.82 -0.42 -3.18
N GLN A 164 16.71 -1.39 -3.46
CA GLN A 164 16.51 -2.55 -4.36
C GLN A 164 15.40 -3.50 -3.91
N THR A 165 14.94 -3.30 -2.69
CA THR A 165 13.78 -3.93 -2.06
C THR A 165 12.45 -3.59 -2.74
N ASN A 166 12.40 -2.61 -3.64
CA ASN A 166 11.19 -2.25 -4.40
C ASN A 166 11.16 -2.65 -5.88
N SER A 167 12.21 -3.30 -6.44
CA SER A 167 12.26 -3.53 -7.90
C SER A 167 12.79 -4.89 -8.37
N ILE A 168 12.94 -5.90 -7.51
CA ILE A 168 13.30 -7.26 -7.95
C ILE A 168 12.12 -8.21 -7.74
N VAL A 169 11.19 -8.24 -8.71
CA VAL A 169 10.90 -9.37 -9.61
C VAL A 169 10.07 -8.78 -10.76
N SER A 170 10.45 -9.04 -12.01
CA SER A 170 9.80 -8.57 -13.24
C SER A 170 8.26 -8.52 -13.12
N GLY A 171 7.67 -7.32 -13.24
CA GLY A 171 6.22 -7.11 -13.16
C GLY A 171 5.45 -8.11 -14.02
N THR A 172 5.90 -8.37 -15.25
CA THR A 172 5.30 -9.36 -16.14
C THR A 172 5.24 -10.79 -15.58
N GLN A 173 6.25 -11.27 -14.85
CA GLN A 173 6.27 -12.66 -14.39
C GLN A 173 5.47 -12.88 -13.10
N ILE A 174 5.47 -11.89 -12.18
CA ILE A 174 4.58 -11.91 -11.01
C ILE A 174 3.14 -11.66 -11.45
N ASP A 175 2.88 -10.69 -12.31
CA ASP A 175 1.53 -10.39 -12.80
C ASP A 175 0.93 -11.58 -13.55
N LEU A 176 1.71 -12.28 -14.37
CA LEU A 176 1.27 -13.52 -15.02
C LEU A 176 1.03 -14.66 -14.02
N GLN A 177 1.84 -14.77 -12.95
CA GLN A 177 1.62 -15.77 -11.91
C GLN A 177 0.37 -15.46 -11.07
N ASN A 178 0.16 -14.19 -10.75
CA ASN A 178 -1.00 -13.70 -10.02
C ASN A 178 -2.27 -13.87 -10.86
N ALA A 179 -2.25 -13.49 -12.14
CA ALA A 179 -3.35 -13.71 -13.07
C ALA A 179 -3.70 -15.20 -13.19
N ARG A 180 -2.69 -16.08 -13.26
CA ARG A 180 -2.90 -17.54 -13.24
C ARG A 180 -3.50 -18.01 -11.92
N LEU A 181 -2.99 -17.56 -10.78
CA LEU A 181 -3.54 -17.91 -9.47
C LEU A 181 -5.00 -17.47 -9.35
N LEU A 182 -5.33 -16.25 -9.76
CA LEU A 182 -6.70 -15.73 -9.77
C LEU A 182 -7.62 -16.57 -10.68
N SER A 183 -7.11 -17.02 -11.84
CA SER A 183 -7.84 -17.93 -12.71
C SER A 183 -8.03 -19.34 -12.09
N ASP A 184 -7.04 -19.86 -11.37
CA ASP A 184 -7.11 -21.18 -10.71
C ASP A 184 -8.06 -21.15 -9.50
N LEU A 185 -8.07 -20.05 -8.75
CA LEU A 185 -8.96 -19.81 -7.61
C LEU A 185 -10.42 -19.75 -8.04
N THR A 186 -10.71 -19.08 -9.16
CA THR A 186 -12.07 -18.95 -9.69
C THR A 186 -12.56 -20.24 -10.36
N THR A 187 -11.67 -21.08 -10.89
CA THR A 187 -12.01 -22.36 -11.56
C THR A 187 -12.01 -23.58 -10.63
N LYS A 188 -11.75 -23.41 -9.33
CA LYS A 188 -11.72 -24.47 -8.30
C LYS A 188 -10.76 -25.63 -8.64
N SER A 189 -9.59 -25.32 -9.20
CA SER A 189 -8.60 -26.32 -9.59
C SER A 189 -7.97 -27.05 -8.38
N PRO A 190 -7.59 -28.35 -8.49
CA PRO A 190 -6.83 -29.06 -7.44
C PRO A 190 -5.42 -28.49 -7.16
N THR A 191 -4.88 -27.63 -8.04
CA THR A 191 -3.56 -26.98 -7.89
C THR A 191 -3.59 -25.71 -7.03
N THR A 192 -4.78 -25.24 -6.68
CA THR A 192 -5.03 -23.93 -6.05
C THR A 192 -4.37 -23.76 -4.68
N SER A 193 -4.28 -24.82 -3.88
CA SER A 193 -3.64 -24.77 -2.54
C SER A 193 -2.14 -24.45 -2.61
N ARG A 194 -1.41 -25.02 -3.57
CA ARG A 194 0.03 -24.75 -3.75
C ARG A 194 0.29 -23.35 -4.31
N GLY A 195 -0.56 -22.90 -5.23
CA GLY A 195 -0.48 -21.54 -5.78
C GLY A 195 -0.73 -20.48 -4.71
N LEU A 196 -1.79 -20.64 -3.92
CA LEU A 196 -2.14 -19.71 -2.84
C LEU A 196 -1.04 -19.63 -1.78
N ASN A 197 -0.55 -20.76 -1.29
CA ASN A 197 0.54 -20.76 -0.30
C ASN A 197 1.79 -20.07 -0.87
N ARG A 198 2.19 -20.37 -2.12
CA ARG A 198 3.35 -19.71 -2.73
C ARG A 198 3.19 -18.20 -2.84
N PHE A 199 1.99 -17.74 -3.20
CA PHE A 199 1.68 -16.32 -3.26
C PHE A 199 1.82 -15.66 -1.89
N LEU A 200 1.19 -16.22 -0.86
CA LEU A 200 1.24 -15.67 0.50
C LEU A 200 2.66 -15.67 1.07
N GLU A 201 3.47 -16.69 0.77
CA GLU A 201 4.90 -16.74 1.10
C GLU A 201 5.69 -15.61 0.41
N ASN A 202 5.51 -15.47 -0.91
CA ASN A 202 6.19 -14.41 -1.66
C ASN A 202 5.77 -13.01 -1.22
N LEU A 203 4.48 -12.82 -0.92
CA LEU A 203 3.95 -11.58 -0.37
C LEU A 203 4.61 -11.28 0.99
N PHE A 204 4.67 -12.26 1.89
CA PHE A 204 5.31 -12.09 3.19
C PHE A 204 6.79 -11.69 3.05
N ASP A 205 7.56 -12.35 2.19
CA ASP A 205 8.96 -12.03 1.95
C ASP A 205 9.14 -10.59 1.44
N ARG A 206 8.28 -10.14 0.51
CA ARG A 206 8.28 -8.77 -0.01
C ARG A 206 7.88 -7.74 1.07
N LEU A 207 6.92 -8.06 1.94
CA LEU A 207 6.54 -7.19 3.06
C LEU A 207 7.65 -7.11 4.11
N LYS A 208 8.31 -8.22 4.43
CA LYS A 208 9.44 -8.27 5.38
C LYS A 208 10.62 -7.44 4.92
N ILE A 209 10.84 -7.42 3.62
CA ILE A 209 11.81 -6.55 2.95
C ILE A 209 11.56 -5.05 3.25
N LEU A 210 10.30 -4.63 3.37
CA LEU A 210 9.94 -3.23 3.65
C LEU A 210 10.08 -2.85 5.13
N ASN A 211 10.22 -3.84 6.02
CA ASN A 211 10.31 -3.60 7.45
C ASN A 211 11.57 -2.78 7.79
N PRO A 212 11.42 -1.50 8.20
CA PRO A 212 12.56 -0.64 8.45
C PRO A 212 13.21 -0.99 9.78
N ASN A 213 14.51 -0.66 9.94
CA ASN A 213 15.06 -0.60 11.28
C ASN A 213 14.47 0.61 12.01
N LEU A 214 13.62 0.35 12.99
CA LEU A 214 12.91 1.36 13.78
C LEU A 214 13.72 1.87 14.98
N GLU A 215 14.97 1.47 15.15
CA GLU A 215 15.85 2.00 16.19
C GLU A 215 16.25 3.46 15.92
N GLY A 216 16.21 4.30 16.96
CA GLY A 216 16.70 5.69 16.89
C GLY A 216 15.62 6.75 17.08
N LYS A 217 15.93 8.01 16.74
CA LYS A 217 15.08 9.17 17.05
C LYS A 217 13.99 9.47 16.01
N GLU A 218 14.03 8.82 14.86
CA GLU A 218 13.15 9.05 13.69
C GLU A 218 12.35 7.80 13.30
N GLY A 219 12.24 6.81 14.20
CA GLY A 219 11.55 5.56 13.94
C GLY A 219 10.11 5.75 13.46
N ASP A 220 9.42 6.80 13.91
CA ASP A 220 8.05 7.06 13.47
C ASP A 220 7.92 7.57 12.03
N GLU A 221 8.88 8.35 11.51
CA GLU A 221 8.87 8.75 10.08
C GLU A 221 9.24 7.55 9.18
N LEU A 222 10.19 6.72 9.63
CA LEU A 222 10.56 5.48 8.94
C LEU A 222 9.37 4.51 8.88
N LEU A 223 8.65 4.34 9.99
CA LEU A 223 7.45 3.53 10.06
C LEU A 223 6.39 4.01 9.07
N VAL A 224 6.04 5.31 9.09
CA VAL A 224 5.03 5.86 8.17
C VAL A 224 5.44 5.69 6.71
N THR A 225 6.72 5.92 6.39
CA THR A 225 7.24 5.75 5.03
C THR A 225 7.14 4.30 4.57
N ALA A 226 7.57 3.36 5.42
CA ALA A 226 7.51 1.93 5.12
C ALA A 226 6.06 1.43 4.97
N LEU A 227 5.15 1.86 5.86
CA LEU A 227 3.74 1.52 5.75
C LEU A 227 3.13 2.06 4.45
N ASN A 228 3.46 3.27 4.02
CA ASN A 228 2.97 3.78 2.73
C ASN A 228 3.49 2.95 1.55
N ALA A 229 4.70 2.38 1.63
CA ALA A 229 5.22 1.47 0.62
C ALA A 229 4.48 0.12 0.56
N THR A 230 3.70 -0.26 1.59
CA THR A 230 2.94 -1.53 1.56
C THR A 230 1.66 -1.47 0.71
N ILE A 231 1.19 -0.27 0.34
CA ILE A 231 -0.11 -0.07 -0.34
C ILE A 231 -0.31 -0.96 -1.57
N PRO A 232 0.65 -1.06 -2.53
CA PRO A 232 0.47 -1.92 -3.70
C PRO A 232 0.35 -3.42 -3.34
N PHE A 233 1.05 -3.85 -2.29
CA PHE A 233 1.04 -5.23 -1.82
C PHE A 233 -0.28 -5.60 -1.13
N LEU A 234 -0.91 -4.65 -0.43
CA LEU A 234 -2.25 -4.84 0.13
C LEU A 234 -3.31 -4.93 -0.98
N ALA A 235 -3.20 -4.11 -2.02
CA ALA A 235 -4.09 -4.19 -3.18
C ALA A 235 -4.02 -5.57 -3.84
N GLU A 236 -2.80 -6.06 -4.10
CA GLU A 236 -2.55 -7.41 -4.65
C GLU A 236 -3.12 -8.49 -3.73
N TYR A 237 -2.89 -8.38 -2.42
CA TYR A 237 -3.43 -9.31 -1.42
C TYR A 237 -4.97 -9.33 -1.42
N TYR A 238 -5.62 -8.17 -1.41
CA TYR A 238 -7.08 -8.07 -1.37
C TYR A 238 -7.73 -8.62 -2.63
N GLN A 239 -7.09 -8.47 -3.80
CA GLN A 239 -7.55 -9.12 -5.02
C GLN A 239 -7.58 -10.65 -4.88
N VAL A 240 -6.55 -11.23 -4.27
CA VAL A 240 -6.50 -12.68 -4.00
C VAL A 240 -7.55 -13.09 -2.96
N VAL A 241 -7.71 -12.32 -1.87
CA VAL A 241 -8.72 -12.59 -0.84
C VAL A 241 -10.14 -12.57 -1.42
N GLU A 242 -10.46 -11.62 -2.30
CA GLU A 242 -11.75 -11.58 -2.98
C GLU A 242 -11.99 -12.85 -3.81
N ALA A 243 -10.96 -13.36 -4.50
CA ALA A 243 -11.05 -14.62 -5.24
C ALA A 243 -11.22 -15.85 -4.32
N LEU A 244 -10.74 -15.82 -3.06
CA LEU A 244 -10.94 -16.91 -2.09
C LEU A 244 -12.43 -17.11 -1.74
N SER A 245 -13.26 -16.09 -1.88
CA SER A 245 -14.70 -16.17 -1.65
C SER A 245 -15.37 -17.27 -2.51
N GLY A 246 -14.80 -17.60 -3.67
CA GLY A 246 -15.28 -18.65 -4.57
C GLY A 246 -14.62 -20.02 -4.40
N SER A 247 -13.58 -20.14 -3.56
CA SER A 247 -12.70 -21.31 -3.50
C SER A 247 -13.12 -22.33 -2.41
N ASP A 248 -12.32 -23.39 -2.24
CA ASP A 248 -12.47 -24.34 -1.13
C ASP A 248 -12.16 -23.67 0.21
N MET A 249 -13.09 -23.79 1.17
CA MET A 249 -13.00 -23.13 2.47
C MET A 249 -11.87 -23.66 3.34
N SER A 250 -11.70 -24.98 3.42
CA SER A 250 -10.70 -25.61 4.28
C SER A 250 -9.29 -25.23 3.83
N VAL A 251 -9.06 -25.23 2.51
CA VAL A 251 -7.79 -24.81 1.91
C VAL A 251 -7.51 -23.33 2.20
N SER A 252 -8.48 -22.45 1.98
CA SER A 252 -8.31 -21.00 2.16
C SER A 252 -8.10 -20.61 3.60
N VAL A 253 -8.90 -21.13 4.53
CA VAL A 253 -8.74 -20.88 5.96
C VAL A 253 -7.35 -21.35 6.41
N SER A 254 -6.95 -22.59 6.07
CA SER A 254 -5.62 -23.09 6.46
C SER A 254 -4.46 -22.24 5.92
N ALA A 255 -4.56 -21.75 4.69
CA ALA A 255 -3.53 -20.89 4.09
C ALA A 255 -3.47 -19.50 4.77
N LEU A 256 -4.63 -18.89 5.02
CA LEU A 256 -4.72 -17.60 5.72
C LEU A 256 -4.22 -17.73 7.17
N THR A 257 -4.60 -18.78 7.89
CA THR A 257 -4.12 -19.07 9.25
C THR A 257 -2.59 -19.07 9.29
N LYS A 258 -1.94 -19.85 8.42
CA LYS A 258 -0.47 -19.91 8.36
C LYS A 258 0.18 -18.60 7.97
N PHE A 259 -0.46 -17.82 7.12
CA PHE A 259 0.03 -16.50 6.76
C PHE A 259 -0.01 -15.55 7.97
N PHE A 260 -1.09 -15.53 8.74
CA PHE A 260 -1.18 -14.69 9.93
C PHE A 260 -0.30 -15.19 11.10
N GLU A 261 -0.07 -16.50 11.22
CA GLU A 261 0.96 -17.04 12.15
C GLU A 261 2.34 -16.45 11.86
N LYS A 262 2.72 -16.33 10.57
CA LYS A 262 3.99 -15.71 10.17
C LYS A 262 4.04 -14.21 10.46
N ILE A 263 2.95 -13.49 10.19
CA ILE A 263 2.86 -12.06 10.50
C ILE A 263 3.02 -11.83 12.00
N LEU A 264 2.31 -12.60 12.84
CA LEU A 264 2.41 -12.53 14.29
C LEU A 264 3.78 -12.94 14.83
N ALA A 265 4.48 -13.87 14.17
CA ALA A 265 5.85 -14.22 14.54
C ALA A 265 6.82 -13.01 14.46
N GLU A 266 6.49 -11.99 13.66
CA GLU A 266 7.27 -10.75 13.55
C GLU A 266 6.86 -9.67 14.58
N TYR A 267 5.91 -9.96 15.48
CA TYR A 267 5.50 -9.04 16.55
C TYR A 267 6.44 -9.07 17.76
N GLN A 268 7.45 -9.95 17.73
CA GLN A 268 8.32 -10.25 18.86
C GLN A 268 9.71 -10.71 18.39
N PRO A 269 10.70 -10.79 19.29
CA PRO A 269 12.02 -11.30 18.92
C PRO A 269 11.95 -12.74 18.41
N PRO A 270 12.85 -13.13 17.49
CA PRO A 270 12.87 -14.50 16.98
C PRO A 270 13.19 -15.50 18.09
N GLN A 271 12.76 -16.75 17.89
CA GLN A 271 13.06 -17.84 18.81
C GLN A 271 14.57 -17.94 19.10
N GLY A 272 14.92 -18.03 20.38
CA GLY A 272 16.31 -18.12 20.83
C GLY A 272 17.04 -16.78 20.94
N PHE A 273 16.37 -15.65 20.68
CA PHE A 273 16.93 -14.33 20.96
C PHE A 273 17.26 -14.18 22.45
N SER A 274 18.45 -13.65 22.73
CA SER A 274 18.88 -13.26 24.08
C SER A 274 19.36 -11.81 24.06
N GLY A 275 18.76 -10.97 24.88
CA GLY A 275 19.04 -9.54 24.91
C GLY A 275 17.83 -8.73 25.36
N ALA A 276 18.04 -7.43 25.56
CA ALA A 276 16.94 -6.48 25.70
C ALA A 276 16.40 -6.12 24.32
N PHE A 277 15.10 -5.91 24.22
CA PHE A 277 14.45 -5.41 23.01
C PHE A 277 13.47 -4.30 23.38
N ASN A 278 13.10 -3.50 22.38
CA ASN A 278 12.04 -2.52 22.51
C ASN A 278 10.83 -2.99 21.71
N ASP A 279 9.66 -3.09 22.33
CA ASP A 279 8.42 -3.51 21.69
C ASP A 279 8.08 -2.70 20.42
N ALA A 280 8.41 -1.40 20.42
CA ALA A 280 8.19 -0.51 19.28
C ALA A 280 8.97 -0.92 18.02
N GLN A 281 10.01 -1.76 18.13
CA GLN A 281 10.76 -2.23 16.97
C GLN A 281 9.96 -3.18 16.06
N PHE A 282 8.82 -3.69 16.55
CA PHE A 282 7.94 -4.60 15.82
C PHE A 282 6.69 -3.91 15.23
N ASP A 283 6.57 -2.60 15.45
CA ASP A 283 5.37 -1.80 15.12
C ASP A 283 4.97 -1.84 13.64
N PHE A 284 5.92 -2.05 12.73
CA PHE A 284 5.63 -2.21 11.30
C PHE A 284 4.67 -3.37 11.05
N PHE A 285 4.97 -4.55 11.61
CA PHE A 285 4.10 -5.71 11.46
C PHE A 285 2.85 -5.60 12.33
N LYS A 286 2.90 -4.94 13.50
CA LYS A 286 1.69 -4.69 14.32
C LYS A 286 0.61 -3.90 13.57
N PHE A 287 1.00 -2.81 12.90
CA PHE A 287 0.07 -2.05 12.08
C PHE A 287 -0.39 -2.86 10.86
N LEU A 288 0.56 -3.46 10.14
CA LEU A 288 0.30 -4.17 8.90
C LEU A 288 -0.58 -5.42 9.09
N GLY A 289 -0.36 -6.19 10.15
CA GLY A 289 -1.16 -7.36 10.47
C GLY A 289 -2.61 -7.00 10.80
N HIS A 290 -2.83 -5.94 11.59
CA HIS A 290 -4.16 -5.37 11.81
C HIS A 290 -4.84 -4.98 10.48
N GLU A 291 -4.14 -4.23 9.63
CA GLU A 291 -4.69 -3.74 8.36
C GLU A 291 -5.05 -4.89 7.39
N LEU A 292 -4.14 -5.86 7.21
CA LEU A 292 -4.38 -7.04 6.39
C LEU A 292 -5.57 -7.86 6.91
N PHE A 293 -5.62 -8.12 8.21
CA PHE A 293 -6.65 -8.97 8.81
C PHE A 293 -8.04 -8.35 8.76
N VAL A 294 -8.17 -7.08 9.13
CA VAL A 294 -9.47 -6.38 9.04
C VAL A 294 -9.95 -6.28 7.60
N GLY A 295 -9.05 -5.96 6.66
CA GLY A 295 -9.41 -5.92 5.24
C GLY A 295 -9.91 -7.27 4.72
N THR A 296 -9.29 -8.38 5.14
CA THR A 296 -9.75 -9.73 4.82
C THR A 296 -11.15 -10.01 5.34
N VAL A 297 -11.42 -9.66 6.60
CA VAL A 297 -12.76 -9.83 7.19
C VAL A 297 -13.78 -8.90 6.53
N ALA A 298 -13.39 -7.68 6.14
CA ALA A 298 -14.25 -6.75 5.41
C ALA A 298 -14.71 -7.32 4.07
N ILE A 299 -13.78 -7.90 3.30
CA ILE A 299 -14.09 -8.57 2.03
C ILE A 299 -15.04 -9.74 2.27
N PHE A 300 -14.77 -10.61 3.24
CA PHE A 300 -15.65 -11.74 3.53
C PHE A 300 -17.02 -11.33 4.06
N ILE A 301 -17.14 -10.24 4.83
CA ILE A 301 -18.44 -9.69 5.25
C ILE A 301 -19.21 -9.19 4.03
N ARG A 302 -18.56 -8.45 3.14
CA ARG A 302 -19.17 -7.93 1.90
C ARG A 302 -19.69 -9.07 1.02
N GLU A 303 -18.92 -10.14 0.90
CA GLU A 303 -19.27 -11.36 0.15
C GLU A 303 -20.17 -12.34 0.93
N GLU A 304 -20.64 -11.95 2.11
CA GLU A 304 -21.48 -12.72 3.03
C GLU A 304 -20.94 -14.13 3.35
N LYS A 305 -19.61 -14.27 3.44
CA LYS A 305 -18.88 -15.51 3.76
C LYS A 305 -18.79 -15.75 5.26
N TRP A 306 -19.94 -15.78 5.92
CA TRP A 306 -20.04 -15.91 7.38
C TRP A 306 -19.39 -17.18 7.94
N ASP A 307 -19.55 -18.32 7.25
CA ASP A 307 -18.92 -19.57 7.66
C ASP A 307 -17.39 -19.50 7.57
N PHE A 308 -16.83 -18.89 6.52
CA PHE A 308 -15.39 -18.65 6.41
C PHE A 308 -14.86 -17.78 7.54
N ILE A 309 -15.58 -16.70 7.88
CA ILE A 309 -15.20 -15.81 8.97
C ILE A 309 -15.20 -16.58 10.30
N GLY A 310 -16.29 -17.30 10.60
CA GLY A 310 -16.40 -18.09 11.83
C GLY A 310 -15.28 -19.13 11.95
N GLU A 311 -15.01 -19.89 10.88
CA GLU A 311 -13.96 -20.90 10.85
C GLU A 311 -12.56 -20.30 10.98
N LEU A 312 -12.29 -19.16 10.35
CA LEU A 312 -11.00 -18.46 10.46
C LEU A 312 -10.78 -17.92 11.89
N LEU A 313 -11.80 -17.30 12.49
CA LEU A 313 -11.73 -16.72 13.84
C LEU A 313 -11.79 -17.78 14.96
N ALA A 314 -12.14 -19.03 14.64
CA ALA A 314 -12.07 -20.16 15.56
C ALA A 314 -10.68 -20.81 15.63
N GLN A 315 -9.78 -20.51 14.68
CA GLN A 315 -8.45 -21.09 14.66
C GLN A 315 -7.62 -20.60 15.85
N GLN A 316 -6.83 -21.51 16.41
CA GLN A 316 -5.71 -21.15 17.28
C GLN A 316 -4.47 -21.00 16.41
N LEU A 317 -3.77 -19.88 16.56
CA LEU A 317 -2.60 -19.50 15.78
C LEU A 317 -1.35 -19.99 16.52
N TYR A 318 -0.54 -20.81 15.87
CA TYR A 318 0.70 -21.30 16.45
C TYR A 318 1.85 -20.30 16.24
N VAL A 319 2.25 -19.65 17.34
CA VAL A 319 3.38 -18.70 17.37
C VAL A 319 4.32 -19.09 18.50
N PRO A 320 5.42 -19.81 18.21
CA PRO A 320 6.25 -20.41 19.25
C PRO A 320 6.94 -19.35 20.12
N ASN A 321 6.92 -19.58 21.44
CA ASN A 321 7.44 -18.68 22.48
C ASN A 321 6.74 -17.33 22.55
N HIS A 322 5.49 -17.24 22.09
CA HIS A 322 4.69 -16.05 22.34
C HIS A 322 4.44 -15.86 23.84
N SER A 323 4.40 -14.61 24.27
CA SER A 323 4.27 -14.24 25.70
C SER A 323 3.03 -14.84 26.38
N ASN A 324 1.95 -15.03 25.61
CA ASN A 324 0.68 -15.61 26.05
C ASN A 324 0.55 -17.12 25.79
N GLY A 325 1.64 -17.79 25.40
CA GLY A 325 1.68 -19.23 25.08
C GLY A 325 1.80 -19.52 23.59
N ASP A 326 2.20 -20.75 23.23
CA ASP A 326 2.50 -21.10 21.83
C ASP A 326 1.27 -21.12 20.90
N LEU A 327 0.07 -21.24 21.47
CA LEU A 327 -1.20 -21.17 20.75
C LEU A 327 -1.94 -19.92 21.22
N ILE A 328 -2.20 -19.00 20.31
CA ILE A 328 -2.86 -17.74 20.58
C ILE A 328 -4.08 -17.52 19.71
N SER A 329 -4.95 -16.62 20.14
CA SER A 329 -6.17 -16.25 19.43
C SER A 329 -5.91 -15.08 18.48
N PHE A 330 -6.85 -14.84 17.56
CA PHE A 330 -6.72 -13.80 16.54
C PHE A 330 -6.65 -12.37 17.10
N ASP A 331 -7.07 -12.16 18.35
CA ASP A 331 -7.08 -10.84 18.99
C ASP A 331 -5.69 -10.23 19.16
N GLU A 332 -4.66 -11.07 19.30
CA GLU A 332 -3.25 -10.65 19.34
C GLU A 332 -2.80 -9.92 18.06
N ILE A 333 -3.54 -10.05 16.95
CA ILE A 333 -3.26 -9.34 15.69
C ILE A 333 -3.41 -7.82 15.86
N SER A 334 -4.34 -7.37 16.72
CA SER A 334 -4.61 -5.94 16.94
C SER A 334 -3.89 -5.40 18.18
N ASP A 335 -2.56 -5.45 18.13
CA ASP A 335 -1.71 -4.90 19.20
C ASP A 335 -1.46 -3.38 19.05
N PHE A 336 -0.93 -2.78 20.12
CA PHE A 336 -0.60 -1.37 20.18
C PHE A 336 0.64 -1.01 19.36
N VAL A 337 0.56 0.08 18.60
CA VAL A 337 1.67 0.60 17.77
C VAL A 337 2.30 1.83 18.46
N TRP A 338 3.43 1.62 19.14
CA TRP A 338 4.05 2.63 20.00
C TRP A 338 4.59 3.86 19.27
N TRP A 339 5.21 3.69 18.12
CA TRP A 339 5.75 4.77 17.31
C TRP A 339 4.68 5.75 16.83
N LEU A 340 3.45 5.29 16.62
CA LEU A 340 2.33 6.17 16.27
C LEU A 340 1.88 7.02 17.46
N ARG A 341 1.96 6.48 18.68
CA ARG A 341 1.78 7.28 19.91
C ARG A 341 2.90 8.31 20.07
N TYR A 342 4.15 7.89 19.93
CA TYR A 342 5.30 8.80 19.98
C TYR A 342 5.20 9.92 18.93
N ARG A 343 4.79 9.57 17.70
CA ARG A 343 4.53 10.54 16.63
C ARG A 343 3.52 11.60 17.05
N ASN A 344 2.41 11.17 17.65
CA ASN A 344 1.36 12.08 18.13
C ASN A 344 1.91 13.09 19.14
N ASP A 345 2.73 12.62 20.08
CA ASP A 345 3.36 13.44 21.12
C ASP A 345 4.44 14.37 20.54
N ARG A 346 5.36 13.82 19.73
CA ARG A 346 6.46 14.54 19.08
C ARG A 346 5.97 15.67 18.18
N LEU A 347 4.96 15.39 17.35
CA LEU A 347 4.36 16.38 16.46
C LEU A 347 3.36 17.30 17.16
N GLN A 348 3.05 17.05 18.44
CA GLN A 348 1.99 17.73 19.18
C GLN A 348 0.66 17.74 18.40
N ALA A 349 0.37 16.65 17.69
CA ALA A 349 -0.72 16.59 16.74
C ALA A 349 -2.10 16.56 17.42
N ARG A 350 -2.14 16.23 18.73
CA ARG A 350 -3.36 16.20 19.57
C ARG A 350 -4.46 15.34 18.95
N ARG A 351 -4.08 14.25 18.28
CA ARG A 351 -5.00 13.30 17.66
C ARG A 351 -5.43 12.26 18.69
N VAL A 352 -6.64 11.74 18.56
CA VAL A 352 -7.13 10.64 19.41
C VAL A 352 -6.38 9.34 19.10
N SER A 353 -6.16 9.06 17.81
CA SER A 353 -5.36 7.93 17.35
C SER A 353 -4.78 8.23 15.97
N ILE A 354 -3.45 8.32 15.90
CA ILE A 354 -2.73 8.42 14.61
C ILE A 354 -2.93 7.15 13.78
N HIS A 355 -3.06 5.98 14.43
CA HIS A 355 -3.37 4.72 13.75
C HIS A 355 -4.68 4.83 12.95
N ALA A 356 -5.75 5.32 13.59
CA ALA A 356 -7.03 5.50 12.94
C ALA A 356 -6.98 6.54 11.81
N ASP A 357 -6.25 7.65 12.03
CA ASP A 357 -6.08 8.69 11.02
C ASP A 357 -5.37 8.15 9.76
N MET A 358 -4.32 7.34 9.97
CA MET A 358 -3.58 6.70 8.89
C MET A 358 -4.44 5.71 8.10
N LEU A 359 -5.21 4.84 8.78
CA LEU A 359 -6.16 3.96 8.10
C LEU A 359 -7.15 4.79 7.26
N ASN A 360 -7.77 5.82 7.84
CA ASN A 360 -8.68 6.67 7.10
C ASN A 360 -8.03 7.29 5.85
N GLU A 361 -6.81 7.82 5.96
CA GLU A 361 -6.09 8.37 4.81
C GLU A 361 -5.81 7.31 3.73
N ARG A 362 -5.32 6.13 4.12
CA ARG A 362 -4.97 5.05 3.19
C ARG A 362 -6.19 4.54 2.42
N TYR A 363 -7.34 4.37 3.07
CA TYR A 363 -8.57 3.89 2.42
C TYR A 363 -9.42 5.00 1.78
N THR A 364 -8.97 6.27 1.81
CA THR A 364 -9.66 7.39 1.13
C THR A 364 -8.82 8.10 0.09
N LYS A 365 -7.49 7.90 0.08
CA LYS A 365 -6.55 8.60 -0.81
C LYS A 365 -5.57 7.68 -1.53
N SER A 366 -5.81 6.38 -1.55
CA SER A 366 -4.95 5.42 -2.25
C SER A 366 -5.78 4.37 -3.00
N PRO A 367 -5.16 3.58 -3.90
CA PRO A 367 -5.84 2.52 -4.65
C PRO A 367 -6.52 1.45 -3.77
N LEU A 368 -6.23 1.36 -2.46
CA LEU A 368 -6.93 0.43 -1.55
C LEU A 368 -8.45 0.63 -1.54
N MET A 369 -8.92 1.85 -1.81
CA MET A 369 -10.35 2.16 -1.86
C MET A 369 -11.11 1.39 -2.96
N GLU A 370 -10.39 0.91 -3.99
CA GLU A 370 -10.97 0.09 -5.07
C GLU A 370 -11.31 -1.32 -4.59
N PHE A 371 -10.59 -1.82 -3.59
CA PHE A 371 -10.75 -3.18 -3.05
C PHE A 371 -11.59 -3.22 -1.78
N VAL A 372 -11.35 -2.28 -0.86
CA VAL A 372 -12.06 -2.19 0.42
C VAL A 372 -12.47 -0.75 0.65
N VAL A 373 -13.78 -0.49 0.67
CA VAL A 373 -14.29 0.82 1.05
C VAL A 373 -14.05 1.01 2.55
N PHE A 374 -13.57 2.19 2.98
CA PHE A 374 -13.20 2.41 4.38
C PHE A 374 -14.36 2.12 5.37
N GLN A 375 -15.60 2.31 4.93
CA GLN A 375 -16.76 1.98 5.76
C GLN A 375 -16.92 0.47 5.99
N ASP A 376 -16.59 -0.37 5.01
CA ASP A 376 -16.63 -1.83 5.18
C ASP A 376 -15.50 -2.28 6.10
N PHE A 377 -14.33 -1.61 6.02
CA PHE A 377 -13.23 -1.79 6.96
C PHE A 377 -13.65 -1.48 8.40
N ILE A 378 -14.34 -0.35 8.62
CA ILE A 378 -14.88 0.04 9.94
C ILE A 378 -15.89 -1.00 10.45
N ASP A 379 -16.78 -1.47 9.58
CA ASP A 379 -17.80 -2.47 9.93
C ASP A 379 -17.12 -3.79 10.36
N ALA A 380 -16.05 -4.21 9.67
CA ALA A 380 -15.26 -5.40 10.01
C ALA A 380 -14.43 -5.26 11.28
N ASP A 381 -13.79 -4.11 11.50
CA ASP A 381 -13.00 -3.85 12.72
C ASP A 381 -13.91 -3.87 13.97
N TYR A 382 -15.14 -3.37 13.84
CA TYR A 382 -16.15 -3.49 14.89
C TYR A 382 -16.66 -4.92 15.07
N PHE A 383 -16.87 -5.66 13.97
CA PHE A 383 -17.24 -7.08 14.04
C PHE A 383 -16.19 -7.90 14.81
N LEU A 384 -14.90 -7.67 14.53
CA LEU A 384 -13.79 -8.32 15.21
C LEU A 384 -13.71 -7.95 16.69
N TYR A 385 -14.01 -6.69 17.04
CA TYR A 385 -14.23 -6.31 18.44
C TYR A 385 -15.34 -7.13 19.10
N LEU A 386 -16.50 -7.25 18.46
CA LEU A 386 -17.59 -8.06 19.02
C LEU A 386 -17.16 -9.52 19.17
N ARG A 387 -16.40 -10.09 18.22
CA ARG A 387 -15.91 -11.47 18.31
C ARG A 387 -14.93 -11.66 19.46
N GLY A 388 -13.91 -10.80 19.58
CA GLY A 388 -12.85 -10.95 20.58
C GLY A 388 -13.41 -10.90 22.00
N GLU A 389 -14.47 -10.12 22.23
CA GLU A 389 -15.06 -10.01 23.56
C GLU A 389 -15.96 -11.20 23.95
N ILE A 390 -16.32 -12.11 23.02
CA ILE A 390 -17.27 -13.23 23.28
C ILE A 390 -16.71 -14.24 24.26
N ASP A 391 -15.42 -14.56 24.18
CA ASP A 391 -14.80 -15.64 24.94
C ASP A 391 -14.53 -15.27 26.41
N ARG A 392 -14.87 -14.03 26.84
CA ARG A 392 -14.74 -13.55 28.23
C ARG A 392 -16.05 -13.09 28.84
N ALA A 393 -16.79 -14.04 29.39
CA ALA A 393 -17.77 -13.76 30.44
C ALA A 393 -17.05 -13.61 31.80
N GLY A 394 -16.48 -12.43 32.10
CA GLY A 394 -16.25 -12.08 33.53
C GLY A 394 -15.03 -11.26 33.96
N ASP A 395 -14.07 -10.89 33.12
CA ASP A 395 -12.88 -10.13 33.59
C ASP A 395 -12.79 -8.72 32.95
N SER A 396 -12.68 -7.67 33.78
CA SER A 396 -13.25 -6.34 33.47
C SER A 396 -12.28 -5.26 32.96
N PHE A 397 -11.02 -5.59 32.67
CA PHE A 397 -10.00 -4.55 32.45
C PHE A 397 -9.14 -4.64 31.18
N SER A 398 -9.01 -5.79 30.51
CA SER A 398 -8.27 -5.91 29.24
C SER A 398 -9.23 -5.96 28.06
N ILE A 399 -8.98 -5.11 27.05
CA ILE A 399 -9.69 -5.14 25.77
C ILE A 399 -8.80 -5.95 24.83
N GLU A 400 -9.34 -7.03 24.29
CA GLU A 400 -8.58 -7.99 23.47
C GLU A 400 -8.36 -7.43 22.06
N TRP A 401 -9.45 -7.03 21.39
CA TRP A 401 -9.35 -6.43 20.05
C TRP A 401 -9.42 -4.90 20.11
N ARG A 402 -8.36 -4.23 19.67
CA ARG A 402 -8.35 -2.78 19.50
C ARG A 402 -8.98 -2.40 18.16
N ALA A 403 -10.26 -2.05 18.17
CA ALA A 403 -10.94 -1.61 16.95
C ALA A 403 -10.59 -0.16 16.59
N TRP A 404 -9.43 0.07 16.00
CA TRP A 404 -8.86 1.39 15.73
C TRP A 404 -9.75 2.28 14.86
N SER A 405 -10.31 1.73 13.79
CA SER A 405 -11.03 2.48 12.76
C SER A 405 -12.42 2.96 13.22
N VAL A 406 -12.97 2.40 14.30
CA VAL A 406 -14.31 2.75 14.80
C VAL A 406 -14.42 4.20 15.26
N LEU A 407 -13.30 4.89 15.49
CA LEU A 407 -13.26 6.35 15.68
C LEU A 407 -13.91 7.13 14.53
N TYR A 408 -13.93 6.56 13.33
CA TYR A 408 -14.57 7.10 12.14
C TYR A 408 -15.97 6.55 11.89
N MET A 409 -16.50 5.70 12.78
CA MET A 409 -17.83 5.13 12.64
C MET A 409 -18.92 6.19 12.82
N LYS A 410 -19.61 6.52 11.72
CA LYS A 410 -20.72 7.49 11.69
C LYS A 410 -22.10 6.86 11.58
N ARG A 411 -22.17 5.59 11.16
CA ARG A 411 -23.41 4.84 10.96
C ARG A 411 -23.33 3.47 11.62
N ILE A 412 -24.49 2.88 11.88
CA ILE A 412 -24.57 1.50 12.34
C ILE A 412 -23.91 0.60 11.28
N PRO A 413 -23.06 -0.37 11.69
CA PRO A 413 -22.49 -1.33 10.78
C PRO A 413 -23.55 -2.06 9.96
N GLN A 414 -23.31 -2.24 8.67
CA GLN A 414 -24.31 -2.71 7.71
C GLN A 414 -24.82 -4.11 8.07
N PHE A 415 -23.94 -4.98 8.58
CA PHE A 415 -24.32 -6.33 8.99
C PHE A 415 -25.34 -6.31 10.14
N LEU A 416 -25.30 -5.34 11.05
CA LEU A 416 -26.30 -5.18 12.11
C LEU A 416 -27.60 -4.61 11.58
N VAL A 417 -27.55 -3.67 10.64
CA VAL A 417 -28.76 -3.15 9.98
C VAL A 417 -29.50 -4.27 9.24
N ARG A 418 -28.77 -5.14 8.53
CA ARG A 418 -29.33 -6.28 7.80
C ARG A 418 -29.80 -7.41 8.72
N ALA A 419 -29.28 -7.50 9.95
CA ALA A 419 -29.67 -8.49 10.94
C ALA A 419 -31.11 -8.31 11.48
N ILE A 420 -31.92 -7.39 10.94
CA ILE A 420 -33.37 -7.40 11.17
C ILE A 420 -34.03 -8.70 10.65
N SER A 421 -33.48 -9.31 9.61
CA SER A 421 -33.93 -10.62 9.10
C SER A 421 -33.39 -11.76 9.98
N VAL A 422 -34.24 -12.70 10.38
CA VAL A 422 -33.88 -13.91 11.13
C VAL A 422 -32.79 -14.69 10.41
N ARG A 423 -32.96 -14.93 9.11
CA ARG A 423 -31.97 -15.68 8.32
C ARG A 423 -30.63 -14.97 8.26
N TYR A 424 -30.63 -13.65 8.11
CA TYR A 424 -29.39 -12.87 8.08
C TYR A 424 -28.71 -12.84 9.46
N ALA A 425 -29.48 -12.56 10.53
CA ALA A 425 -29.00 -12.53 11.90
C ALA A 425 -28.35 -13.86 12.32
N HIS A 426 -28.95 -14.99 11.95
CA HIS A 426 -28.36 -16.30 12.23
C HIS A 426 -26.99 -16.48 11.55
N ARG A 427 -26.82 -16.02 10.31
CA ARG A 427 -25.51 -16.08 9.63
C ARG A 427 -24.47 -15.18 10.29
N VAL A 428 -24.86 -13.97 10.70
CA VAL A 428 -23.99 -13.07 11.47
C VAL A 428 -23.57 -13.73 12.80
N ALA A 429 -24.51 -14.36 13.50
CA ALA A 429 -24.23 -15.09 14.74
C ALA A 429 -23.20 -16.21 14.51
N ILE A 430 -23.35 -17.02 13.44
CA ILE A 430 -22.34 -18.03 13.06
C ILE A 430 -20.96 -17.41 12.86
N GLY A 431 -20.86 -16.31 12.12
CA GLY A 431 -19.57 -15.65 11.89
C GLY A 431 -18.92 -15.14 13.18
N LEU A 432 -19.72 -14.75 14.18
CA LEU A 432 -19.26 -14.36 15.50
C LEU A 432 -18.95 -15.56 16.42
N GLY A 433 -19.12 -16.80 15.94
CA GLY A 433 -18.97 -18.00 16.78
C GLY A 433 -20.12 -18.21 17.77
N LEU A 434 -21.25 -17.55 17.57
CA LEU A 434 -22.44 -17.63 18.42
C LEU A 434 -23.41 -18.69 17.89
N ARG A 435 -24.12 -19.35 18.81
CA ARG A 435 -25.06 -20.42 18.44
C ARG A 435 -26.46 -19.90 18.11
N GLU A 436 -26.86 -18.80 18.73
CA GLU A 436 -28.24 -18.29 18.67
C GLU A 436 -28.27 -16.77 18.54
N ILE A 437 -29.35 -16.26 17.93
CA ILE A 437 -29.59 -14.82 17.77
C ILE A 437 -29.73 -14.12 19.13
N GLU A 438 -30.25 -14.82 20.13
CA GLU A 438 -30.43 -14.24 21.46
C GLU A 438 -29.08 -13.93 22.14
N GLU A 439 -28.06 -14.78 21.91
CA GLU A 439 -26.72 -14.50 22.39
C GLU A 439 -26.14 -13.25 21.71
N LEU A 440 -26.36 -13.08 20.39
CA LEU A 440 -25.97 -11.86 19.67
C LEU A 440 -26.59 -10.60 20.31
N LYS A 441 -27.88 -10.64 20.65
CA LYS A 441 -28.57 -9.51 21.31
C LYS A 441 -27.96 -9.19 22.67
N GLN A 442 -27.77 -10.20 23.52
CA GLN A 442 -27.18 -10.03 24.86
C GLN A 442 -25.78 -9.42 24.79
N ARG A 443 -24.96 -9.88 23.83
CA ARG A 443 -23.59 -9.42 23.61
C ARG A 443 -23.54 -7.96 23.16
N LEU A 444 -24.38 -7.56 22.21
CA LEU A 444 -24.47 -6.16 21.76
C LEU A 444 -24.82 -5.19 22.90
N GLU A 445 -25.68 -5.60 23.83
CA GLU A 445 -26.06 -4.79 24.99
C GLU A 445 -24.87 -4.56 25.93
N ILE A 446 -24.05 -5.59 26.17
CA ILE A 446 -22.86 -5.53 27.02
C ILE A 446 -21.76 -4.67 26.37
N TYR A 447 -21.48 -4.90 25.10
CA TYR A 447 -20.29 -4.36 24.43
C TYR A 447 -20.43 -2.92 23.94
N ARG A 448 -21.66 -2.40 23.87
CA ARG A 448 -21.93 -0.98 23.58
C ARG A 448 -21.12 -0.03 24.48
N TYR A 449 -20.86 -0.43 25.72
CA TYR A 449 -20.15 0.38 26.70
C TYR A 449 -18.64 0.08 26.78
N GLY A 450 -18.22 -1.11 26.33
CA GLY A 450 -16.83 -1.56 26.41
C GLY A 450 -15.91 -0.80 25.45
N ILE A 451 -16.34 -0.59 24.22
CA ILE A 451 -15.52 0.04 23.18
C ILE A 451 -15.19 1.51 23.45
N ALA A 452 -16.07 2.24 24.15
CA ALA A 452 -15.78 3.60 24.62
C ALA A 452 -14.60 3.64 25.61
N LYS A 453 -14.29 2.50 26.28
CA LYS A 453 -13.14 2.38 27.17
C LYS A 453 -11.80 2.49 26.43
N LEU A 454 -11.72 2.05 25.17
CA LEU A 454 -10.52 2.21 24.32
C LEU A 454 -10.11 3.68 24.18
N TYR A 455 -11.09 4.58 24.17
CA TYR A 455 -10.91 6.00 23.86
C TYR A 455 -11.20 6.91 25.06
N ARG A 456 -11.10 6.39 26.29
CA ARG A 456 -11.49 7.08 27.55
C ARG A 456 -10.89 8.47 27.75
N SER A 457 -9.69 8.74 27.26
CA SER A 457 -9.06 10.07 27.28
C SER A 457 -9.74 11.11 26.37
N SER A 458 -10.63 10.66 25.49
CA SER A 458 -11.35 11.42 24.45
C SER A 458 -12.88 11.33 24.62
N SER A 459 -13.33 10.78 25.75
CA SER A 459 -14.70 10.26 26.01
C SER A 459 -15.84 11.27 25.90
N SER A 460 -15.58 12.58 25.85
CA SER A 460 -16.64 13.58 25.73
C SER A 460 -17.29 13.63 24.33
N PHE A 461 -16.63 13.12 23.29
CA PHE A 461 -17.05 13.29 21.89
C PHE A 461 -17.26 11.99 21.11
N PHE A 462 -16.71 10.86 21.55
CA PHE A 462 -16.91 9.58 20.87
C PHE A 462 -18.24 8.94 21.30
N ARG A 463 -19.20 8.86 20.37
CA ARG A 463 -20.48 8.16 20.58
C ARG A 463 -20.72 7.22 19.41
N LEU A 464 -20.92 5.94 19.73
CA LEU A 464 -21.37 4.99 18.72
C LEU A 464 -22.84 5.25 18.35
N PRO A 465 -23.21 5.05 17.08
CA PRO A 465 -24.60 4.99 16.66
C PRO A 465 -25.40 4.00 17.52
N THR A 466 -26.61 4.38 17.94
CA THR A 466 -27.47 3.52 18.75
C THR A 466 -28.13 2.46 17.87
N ILE A 467 -27.92 1.20 18.21
CA ILE A 467 -28.55 0.05 17.56
C ILE A 467 -29.84 -0.29 18.30
N ASP A 468 -30.93 -0.49 17.57
CA ASP A 468 -32.17 -1.06 18.11
C ASP A 468 -32.04 -2.59 18.12
N ILE A 469 -31.51 -3.11 19.23
CA ILE A 469 -31.18 -4.55 19.40
C ILE A 469 -32.45 -5.41 19.36
N ASP A 470 -33.59 -4.85 19.78
CA ASP A 470 -34.87 -5.55 19.80
C ASP A 470 -35.35 -5.90 18.38
N GLN A 471 -34.96 -5.12 17.36
CA GLN A 471 -35.29 -5.37 15.95
C GLN A 471 -34.51 -6.54 15.35
N ILE A 472 -33.39 -6.97 15.94
CA ILE A 472 -32.57 -8.06 15.38
C ILE A 472 -33.38 -9.36 15.35
N GLY A 473 -33.40 -10.02 14.19
CA GLY A 473 -34.09 -11.29 13.98
C GLY A 473 -35.61 -11.22 14.17
N THR A 474 -36.24 -10.07 13.89
CA THR A 474 -37.70 -9.90 14.02
C THR A 474 -38.47 -10.11 12.72
N LYS A 475 -37.79 -9.95 11.57
CA LYS A 475 -38.39 -10.14 10.25
C LYS A 475 -38.00 -11.50 9.67
N PRO A 476 -38.91 -12.19 8.96
CA PRO A 476 -38.61 -13.47 8.32
C PRO A 476 -37.44 -13.39 7.31
#